data_AF-A0A0K8R539-F1
#
_entry.id   AF-A0A0K8R539-F1
#
_cell.length_a   1.000
_cell.length_b   1.000
_cell.length_c   1.000
_cell.angle_alpha   90.00
_cell.angle_beta   90.00
_cell.angle_gamma   90.00
#
_symmetry.space_group_name_H-M   'P 1'
#
loop_
_entity.id
_entity.type
_entity.pdbx_description
1 polymer ?
#
loop_
_entity_poly.entity_id
_entity_poly.type
_entity_poly.pdbx_seq_one_letter_code
_entity_poly.pdbx_strand_id
1 'polypeptide(L)'
;MKATIAVLCFLVAVAYPIVVEANRVSPPIDEDALDPRCVRPENCPGNGKVVSYYDPREGCQLTEMGRNCPDNDNYRTLEECNKNCPPAPGKQPGRA
;
A
#
# COMPACT_ATOMS: atom_id res chain seq x y z
N MET A 1 52.03 39.49 -22.69
CA MET A 1 50.60 39.74 -22.39
C MET A 1 49.84 38.43 -22.50
N LYS A 2 49.00 38.14 -21.50
CA LYS A 2 47.71 37.40 -21.54
C LYS A 2 47.68 36.00 -22.21
N ALA A 3 47.05 34.97 -21.68
CA ALA A 3 46.20 34.86 -20.50
C ALA A 3 45.79 33.39 -20.29
N THR A 4 45.34 33.14 -19.06
CA THR A 4 44.17 32.32 -18.69
C THR A 4 44.27 30.80 -18.85
N ILE A 5 44.48 30.05 -17.76
CA ILE A 5 43.60 29.80 -16.59
C ILE A 5 42.74 28.55 -16.83
N ALA A 6 43.11 27.52 -16.08
CA ALA A 6 42.23 26.62 -15.34
C ALA A 6 40.96 26.15 -16.05
N VAL A 7 41.07 25.14 -16.91
CA VAL A 7 39.93 24.36 -17.40
C VAL A 7 40.12 22.88 -17.05
N LEU A 8 40.56 22.58 -15.82
CA LEU A 8 40.77 21.20 -15.36
C LEU A 8 40.32 20.99 -13.90
N CYS A 9 39.27 21.68 -13.45
CA CYS A 9 38.71 21.49 -12.11
C CYS A 9 37.17 21.30 -12.06
N PHE A 10 36.51 21.01 -13.18
CA PHE A 10 35.04 20.87 -13.21
C PHE A 10 34.56 19.48 -13.65
N LEU A 11 35.38 18.44 -13.48
CA LEU A 11 34.93 17.07 -13.70
C LEU A 11 34.40 16.47 -12.38
N VAL A 12 33.09 16.66 -12.22
CA VAL A 12 32.15 15.66 -11.67
C VAL A 12 32.30 15.41 -10.16
N ALA A 13 32.14 16.48 -9.37
CA ALA A 13 31.75 16.34 -7.98
C ALA A 13 30.30 15.84 -7.89
N VAL A 14 30.17 14.58 -7.48
CA VAL A 14 29.17 14.10 -6.51
C VAL A 14 27.73 14.53 -6.77
N ALA A 15 26.99 13.71 -7.51
CA ALA A 15 25.57 13.55 -7.26
C ALA A 15 25.17 12.15 -7.74
N TYR A 16 25.55 11.12 -6.97
CA TYR A 16 24.67 9.96 -6.89
C TYR A 16 23.37 10.53 -6.32
N PRO A 17 22.26 10.61 -7.08
CA PRO A 17 21.00 10.92 -6.46
C PRO A 17 20.80 9.83 -5.42
N ILE A 18 20.84 10.26 -4.17
CA ILE A 18 20.57 9.43 -3.03
C ILE A 18 19.17 8.93 -3.30
N VAL A 19 19.07 7.67 -3.73
CA VAL A 19 17.83 6.92 -3.69
C VAL A 19 17.61 6.74 -2.20
N VAL A 20 17.16 7.81 -1.54
CA VAL A 20 16.39 7.71 -0.32
C VAL A 20 15.10 7.09 -0.82
N GLU A 21 15.16 5.77 -1.00
CA GLU A 21 14.01 4.91 -0.94
C GLU A 21 13.45 5.21 0.44
N ALA A 22 12.56 6.20 0.46
CA ALA A 22 11.83 6.55 1.64
C ALA A 22 11.08 5.28 1.94
N ASN A 23 11.63 4.53 2.89
CA ASN A 23 11.01 3.41 3.56
C ASN A 23 9.85 4.03 4.33
N ARG A 24 8.83 4.47 3.57
CA ARG A 24 7.60 5.07 4.07
C ARG A 24 6.86 3.89 4.64
N VAL A 25 7.24 3.51 5.85
CA VAL A 25 6.36 2.84 6.79
C VAL A 25 5.12 3.73 6.77
N SER A 26 4.10 3.25 6.07
CA SER A 26 2.83 3.96 5.98
C SER A 26 2.38 4.17 7.42
N PRO A 27 1.95 5.38 7.81
CA PRO A 27 1.48 5.61 9.16
C PRO A 27 0.41 4.57 9.50
N PRO A 28 0.32 4.11 10.76
CA PRO A 28 -0.70 3.14 11.16
C PRO A 28 -2.07 3.63 10.71
N ILE A 29 -2.81 2.78 10.00
CA ILE A 29 -4.18 3.09 9.61
C ILE A 29 -5.03 2.96 10.87
N ASP A 30 -5.83 3.98 11.15
CA ASP A 30 -6.84 3.93 12.18
C ASP A 30 -7.94 2.95 11.72
N GLU A 31 -7.99 1.76 12.31
CA GLU A 31 -8.95 0.72 11.93
C GLU A 31 -10.39 1.14 12.23
N ASP A 32 -10.61 2.00 13.24
CA ASP A 32 -11.93 2.52 13.59
C ASP A 32 -12.47 3.53 12.56
N ALA A 33 -11.59 4.04 11.68
CA ALA A 33 -11.95 4.92 10.57
C ALA A 33 -12.17 4.18 9.24
N LEU A 34 -11.96 2.85 9.19
CA LEU A 34 -12.20 2.06 7.98
C LEU A 34 -13.69 1.91 7.70
N ASP A 35 -14.05 1.87 6.41
CA ASP A 35 -15.37 1.38 6.01
C ASP A 35 -15.58 -0.03 6.60
N PRO A 36 -16.71 -0.32 7.27
CA PRO A 36 -16.98 -1.64 7.85
C PRO A 36 -16.81 -2.80 6.87
N ARG A 37 -17.03 -2.56 5.57
CA ARG A 37 -16.87 -3.55 4.50
C ARG A 37 -15.41 -3.86 4.17
N CYS A 38 -14.46 -3.03 4.64
CA CYS A 38 -13.03 -3.27 4.54
C CYS A 38 -12.49 -4.08 5.73
N VAL A 39 -13.22 -4.13 6.85
CA VAL A 39 -12.77 -4.81 8.06
C VAL A 39 -12.78 -6.32 7.86
N ARG A 40 -11.76 -7.00 8.38
CA ARG A 40 -11.67 -8.47 8.37
C ARG A 40 -12.93 -9.06 9.01
N PRO A 41 -13.62 -10.00 8.34
CA PRO A 41 -14.78 -10.65 8.93
C PRO A 41 -14.37 -11.54 10.11
N GLU A 42 -15.32 -11.85 10.99
CA GLU A 42 -15.07 -12.79 12.07
C GLU A 42 -14.58 -14.13 11.53
N ASN A 43 -13.63 -14.74 12.25
CA ASN A 43 -13.09 -16.04 11.86
C ASN A 43 -14.20 -17.10 11.90
N CYS A 44 -14.66 -17.51 10.74
CA CYS A 44 -15.74 -18.46 10.57
C CYS A 44 -15.36 -19.48 9.47
N PRO A 45 -14.61 -20.53 9.85
CA PRO A 45 -14.04 -21.47 8.91
C PRO A 45 -15.09 -22.18 8.05
N GLY A 46 -14.80 -22.34 6.76
CA GLY A 46 -15.62 -23.06 5.81
C GLY A 46 -15.29 -22.67 4.38
N ASN A 47 -15.94 -23.31 3.42
CA ASN A 47 -15.71 -23.13 1.98
C ASN A 47 -17.02 -22.78 1.24
N GLY A 48 -17.95 -22.12 1.93
CA GLY A 48 -19.29 -21.85 1.43
C GLY A 48 -19.42 -20.57 0.61
N LYS A 49 -18.50 -19.62 0.83
CA LYS A 49 -18.36 -18.37 0.06
C LYS A 49 -16.92 -17.83 0.17
N VAL A 50 -16.59 -16.92 -0.74
CA VAL A 50 -15.32 -16.19 -0.77
C VAL A 50 -15.62 -14.70 -0.72
N VAL A 51 -14.93 -13.97 0.16
CA VAL A 51 -15.05 -12.52 0.30
C VAL A 51 -13.68 -11.86 0.34
N SER A 52 -13.64 -10.55 0.12
CA SER A 52 -12.44 -9.73 0.15
C SER A 52 -12.51 -8.64 1.20
N TYR A 53 -11.44 -8.51 1.97
CA TYR A 53 -11.29 -7.54 3.05
C TYR A 53 -9.89 -6.92 3.00
N TYR A 54 -9.70 -5.80 3.69
CA TYR A 54 -8.42 -5.09 3.77
C TYR A 54 -7.59 -5.60 4.96
N ASP A 55 -6.36 -6.02 4.69
CA ASP A 55 -5.33 -6.29 5.70
C ASP A 55 -4.34 -5.11 5.75
N PRO A 56 -4.10 -4.50 6.92
CA PRO A 56 -3.17 -3.35 7.03
C PRO A 56 -1.72 -3.63 6.69
N ARG A 57 -1.32 -4.90 6.51
CA ARG A 57 0.04 -5.32 6.14
C ARG A 57 0.11 -5.71 4.67
N GLU A 58 -0.87 -6.48 4.21
CA GLU A 58 -0.86 -7.11 2.88
C GLU A 58 -1.78 -6.41 1.86
N GLY A 59 -2.59 -5.44 2.29
CA GLY A 59 -3.65 -4.83 1.48
C GLY A 59 -4.88 -5.73 1.34
N CYS A 60 -5.65 -5.55 0.27
CA CYS A 60 -6.84 -6.39 0.03
C CYS A 60 -6.49 -7.86 -0.20
N GLN A 61 -7.15 -8.74 0.56
CA GLN A 61 -6.97 -10.20 0.53
C GLN A 61 -8.30 -10.90 0.26
N LEU A 62 -8.24 -12.18 -0.10
CA LEU A 62 -9.41 -13.08 -0.18
C LEU A 62 -9.41 -14.03 1.02
N THR A 63 -10.60 -14.40 1.47
CA THR A 63 -10.77 -15.47 2.47
C THR A 63 -11.98 -16.33 2.13
N GLU A 64 -11.85 -17.64 2.36
CA GLU A 64 -12.95 -18.59 2.30
C GLU A 64 -13.61 -18.69 3.67
N MET A 65 -14.94 -18.69 3.69
CA MET A 65 -15.70 -18.81 4.93
C MET A 65 -16.96 -19.65 4.74
N GLY A 66 -17.54 -20.10 5.85
CA GLY A 66 -18.80 -20.83 5.83
C GLY A 66 -19.93 -20.01 5.19
N ARG A 67 -20.88 -20.70 4.54
CA ARG A 67 -21.97 -20.06 3.78
C ARG A 67 -22.83 -19.13 4.65
N ASN A 68 -23.06 -19.51 5.91
CA ASN A 68 -23.93 -18.80 6.84
C ASN A 68 -23.17 -17.86 7.79
N CYS A 69 -21.88 -17.60 7.53
CA CYS A 69 -21.07 -16.73 8.36
C CYS A 69 -21.37 -15.24 8.08
N PRO A 70 -21.36 -14.37 9.10
CA PRO A 70 -21.39 -12.93 8.88
C PRO A 70 -20.10 -12.50 8.15
N ASP A 71 -20.23 -11.61 7.18
CA ASP A 71 -19.12 -11.14 6.34
C ASP A 71 -19.05 -9.61 6.24
N ASN A 72 -19.70 -8.85 7.14
CA ASN A 72 -19.65 -7.38 7.16
C ASN A 72 -19.99 -6.71 5.81
N ASP A 73 -20.74 -7.37 4.93
CA ASP A 73 -20.95 -6.96 3.54
C ASP A 73 -19.62 -6.73 2.77
N ASN A 74 -18.58 -7.49 3.12
CA ASN A 74 -17.28 -7.51 2.47
C ASN A 74 -17.42 -7.68 0.95
N TYR A 75 -16.42 -7.20 0.22
CA TYR A 75 -16.44 -7.18 -1.23
C TYR A 75 -16.35 -8.59 -1.83
N ARG A 76 -16.87 -8.79 -3.04
CA ARG A 76 -16.82 -10.11 -3.69
C ARG A 76 -15.51 -10.35 -4.44
N THR A 77 -14.80 -9.27 -4.77
CA THR A 77 -13.57 -9.32 -5.55
C THR A 77 -12.48 -8.44 -4.94
N LEU A 78 -11.22 -8.78 -5.24
CA LEU A 78 -10.08 -7.94 -4.90
C LEU A 78 -10.18 -6.56 -5.56
N GLU A 79 -10.74 -6.46 -6.76
CA GLU A 79 -10.89 -5.19 -7.48
C GLU A 79 -11.83 -4.24 -6.73
N GLU A 80 -12.99 -4.74 -6.30
CA GLU A 80 -13.94 -3.96 -5.51
C GLU A 80 -13.32 -3.52 -4.17
N CYS A 81 -12.60 -4.42 -3.49
CA CYS A 81 -11.88 -4.05 -2.27
C CYS A 81 -10.84 -2.94 -2.55
N ASN A 82 -9.96 -3.12 -3.54
CA ASN A 82 -8.91 -2.14 -3.86
C ASN A 82 -9.48 -0.78 -4.32
N LYS A 83 -10.69 -0.75 -4.88
CA LYS A 83 -11.37 0.48 -5.30
C LYS A 83 -11.93 1.27 -4.12
N ASN A 84 -12.37 0.59 -3.06
CA ASN A 84 -13.12 1.22 -1.96
C ASN A 84 -12.35 1.26 -0.64
N CYS A 85 -11.31 0.45 -0.47
CA CYS A 85 -10.45 0.41 0.71
C CYS A 85 -9.13 1.16 0.46
N PRO A 86 -8.36 1.49 1.52
CA PRO A 86 -7.06 2.14 1.37
C PRO A 86 -6.10 1.33 0.48
N PRO A 87 -5.14 1.99 -0.20
CA PRO A 87 -4.12 1.29 -0.95
C PRO A 87 -3.23 0.47 -0.03
N ALA A 88 -2.72 -0.65 -0.53
CA ALA A 88 -1.76 -1.47 0.22
C ALA A 88 -0.56 -0.63 0.71
N PRO A 89 -0.02 -0.92 1.90
CA PRO A 89 1.17 -0.24 2.42
C PRO A 89 2.30 -0.21 1.39
N GLY A 90 3.01 0.92 1.28
CA GLY A 90 4.10 1.10 0.30
C GLY A 90 3.67 1.27 -1.15
N LYS A 91 2.38 1.09 -1.50
CA LYS A 91 1.82 1.45 -2.82
C LYS A 91 1.13 2.81 -2.84
N GLN A 92 1.26 3.59 -1.77
CA GLN A 92 0.76 4.96 -1.75
C GLN A 92 1.44 5.74 -2.88
N PRO A 93 0.69 6.29 -3.86
CA PRO A 93 1.30 7.17 -4.85
C PRO A 93 1.93 8.32 -4.08
N GLY A 94 3.24 8.45 -4.18
CA GLY A 94 3.94 9.60 -3.62
C GLY A 94 3.24 10.84 -4.13
N ARG A 95 2.76 11.68 -3.20
CA ARG A 95 2.32 13.03 -3.54
C ARG A 95 3.50 13.70 -4.23
N ALA A 96 3.40 13.86 -5.55
CA ALA A 96 4.30 14.68 -6.36
C ALA A 96 3.98 16.16 -6.11
#